data_AF-F0ZZN0-F1
#
_entry.id   AF-F0ZZN0-F1
#
_cell.length_a   1.000
_cell.length_b   1.000
_cell.length_c   1.000
_cell.angle_alpha   90.00
_cell.angle_beta   90.00
_cell.angle_gamma   90.00
#
_symmetry.space_group_name_H-M   'P 1'
#
loop_
_entity.id
_entity.type
_entity.pdbx_description
1 polymer ?
#
loop_
_entity_poly.entity_id
_entity_poly.type
_entity_poly.pdbx_seq_one_letter_code
_entity_poly.pdbx_strand_id
1 'polypeptide(L)'
;MNPDLFNNLNEHIFWKVFHNKFLFKKIIFSIEDIIIDYKDLSQYYLGNKIKFKHISNLKFFNKNDNKEWSILKDKLISNQFLKIDKDSIVEFIYHCKNREIIQLFLEKKKDFIPIELDLVSLSLENSNMVAFQVFLDQGYPASSKSVERAIHFGNIDALNILFKQTSVGNQKYWLKLFRNKYIQLEMIEFFISKNETLLHDYGQALDDKEKLDFTSFFSIKSLKVKSILLDFNLVEKNEVSSFFIYFIKNSNFGLIKTEQDLLFYIRAFFKLACNLREIPLQAQLKIDEIQANKKDQDSVYQLTLILLEEIQKKLHP
;
A
#
# COMPACT_ATOMS: atom_id res chain seq x y z
N MET A 1 3.12 -37.95 31.56
CA MET A 1 3.49 -37.18 32.77
C MET A 1 2.69 -35.90 32.77
N ASN A 2 2.06 -35.54 33.88
CA ASN A 2 1.25 -34.32 33.99
C ASN A 2 2.18 -33.08 33.89
N PRO A 3 2.03 -32.19 32.89
CA PRO A 3 2.91 -31.04 32.67
C PRO A 3 3.06 -30.14 33.90
N ASP A 4 1.99 -30.01 34.69
CA ASP A 4 1.95 -29.17 35.89
C ASP A 4 2.79 -29.74 37.05
N LEU A 5 2.97 -31.06 37.09
CA LEU A 5 3.86 -31.70 38.07
C LEU A 5 5.34 -31.52 37.69
N PHE A 6 5.63 -31.55 36.39
CA PHE A 6 7.00 -31.36 35.86
C PHE A 6 7.47 -29.91 36.04
N ASN A 7 6.59 -28.93 35.80
CA ASN A 7 6.89 -27.52 36.02
C ASN A 7 7.13 -27.19 37.51
N ASN A 8 6.31 -27.72 38.42
CA ASN A 8 6.51 -27.55 39.86
C ASN A 8 7.82 -28.16 40.37
N LEU A 9 8.21 -29.33 39.84
CA LEU A 9 9.47 -29.97 40.22
C LEU A 9 10.68 -29.16 39.73
N ASN A 10 10.64 -28.67 38.49
CA ASN A 10 11.71 -27.85 37.92
C ASN A 10 11.84 -26.51 38.65
N GLU A 11 10.73 -25.86 39.01
CA GLU A 11 10.74 -24.63 39.79
C GLU A 11 11.29 -24.87 41.19
N HIS A 12 10.90 -25.96 41.85
CA HIS A 12 11.42 -26.33 43.16
C HIS A 12 12.93 -26.62 43.15
N ILE A 13 13.41 -27.32 42.11
CA ILE A 13 14.85 -27.58 41.89
C ILE A 13 15.58 -26.27 41.59
N PHE A 14 15.02 -25.41 40.74
CA PHE A 14 15.56 -24.09 40.42
C PHE A 14 15.79 -23.28 41.69
N TRP A 15 14.76 -23.15 42.54
CA TRP A 15 14.88 -22.40 43.79
C TRP A 15 15.86 -23.05 44.78
N LYS A 16 15.92 -24.39 44.87
CA LYS A 16 16.91 -25.08 45.71
C LYS A 16 18.35 -24.78 45.27
N VAL A 17 18.61 -24.79 43.96
CA VAL A 17 19.92 -24.46 43.40
C VAL A 17 20.26 -22.99 43.62
N PHE A 18 19.30 -22.09 43.41
CA PHE A 18 19.49 -20.65 43.51
C PHE A 18 19.75 -20.17 44.95
N HIS A 19 19.05 -20.75 45.94
CA HIS A 19 19.25 -20.42 47.36
C HIS A 19 20.51 -21.07 47.96
N ASN A 20 21.05 -22.11 47.31
CA ASN A 20 22.32 -22.70 47.71
C ASN A 20 23.47 -21.82 47.22
N LYS A 21 23.96 -20.93 48.09
CA LYS A 21 25.02 -19.96 47.78
C LYS A 21 26.28 -20.58 47.18
N PHE A 22 26.62 -21.82 47.55
CA PHE A 22 27.78 -22.53 47.00
C PHE A 22 27.50 -23.03 45.59
N LEU A 23 26.36 -23.72 45.39
CA LEU A 23 25.96 -24.22 44.07
C LEU A 23 25.76 -23.08 43.07
N PHE A 24 25.08 -22.02 43.51
CA PHE A 24 24.86 -20.82 42.71
C PHE A 24 26.19 -20.18 42.29
N LYS A 25 27.12 -19.96 43.23
CA LYS A 25 28.46 -19.45 42.90
C LYS A 25 29.20 -20.38 41.94
N LYS A 26 29.16 -21.70 42.17
CA LYS A 26 29.82 -22.68 41.31
C LYS A 26 29.26 -22.65 39.88
N ILE A 27 27.94 -22.54 39.72
CA ILE A 27 27.28 -22.41 38.43
C ILE A 27 27.70 -21.10 37.75
N ILE A 28 27.62 -19.97 38.44
CA ILE A 28 28.00 -18.67 37.89
C ILE A 28 29.47 -18.65 37.46
N PHE A 29 30.39 -19.12 38.30
CA PHE A 29 31.81 -19.21 37.94
C PHE A 29 32.05 -20.15 36.77
N SER A 30 31.34 -21.29 36.71
CA SER A 30 31.45 -22.17 35.54
C SER A 30 30.90 -21.54 34.26
N ILE A 31 29.87 -20.68 34.34
CA ILE A 31 29.34 -19.95 33.18
C ILE A 31 30.34 -18.88 32.70
N GLU A 32 31.14 -18.30 33.59
CA GLU A 32 32.23 -17.38 33.22
C GLU A 32 33.32 -18.08 32.39
N ASP A 33 33.56 -19.37 32.65
CA ASP A 33 34.57 -20.20 31.98
C ASP A 33 34.06 -20.92 30.71
N ILE A 34 32.75 -20.94 30.46
CA ILE A 34 32.20 -21.51 29.23
C ILE A 34 32.58 -20.62 28.05
N ILE A 35 33.46 -21.14 27.20
CA ILE A 35 33.73 -20.58 25.88
C ILE A 35 32.49 -20.84 25.03
N ILE A 36 31.75 -19.78 24.73
CA ILE A 36 30.68 -19.86 23.73
C ILE A 36 31.39 -19.97 22.38
N ASP A 37 31.24 -21.12 21.72
CA ASP A 37 31.72 -21.30 20.34
C ASP A 37 30.91 -20.39 19.41
N TYR A 38 31.49 -19.25 19.07
CA TYR A 38 30.98 -18.38 18.03
C TYR A 38 31.38 -18.95 16.67
N LYS A 39 30.44 -18.96 15.71
CA LYS A 39 30.70 -19.45 14.35
C LYS A 39 31.68 -18.55 13.56
N ASP A 40 31.92 -17.33 14.03
CA ASP A 40 32.77 -16.33 13.37
C ASP A 40 33.43 -15.39 14.40
N LEU A 41 34.71 -15.06 14.17
CA LEU A 41 35.51 -14.09 14.95
C LEU A 41 34.91 -12.67 14.90
N SER A 42 34.13 -12.34 13.87
CA SER A 42 33.40 -11.07 13.79
C SER A 42 32.34 -10.89 14.90
N GLN A 43 31.84 -12.01 15.45
CA GLN A 43 30.88 -12.03 16.57
C GLN A 43 31.56 -11.89 17.93
N TYR A 44 32.89 -12.07 17.97
CA TYR A 44 33.74 -11.85 19.13
C TYR A 44 33.98 -10.35 19.33
N TYR A 45 32.92 -9.58 19.56
CA TYR A 45 33.03 -8.20 20.01
C TYR A 45 32.73 -8.16 21.51
N LEU A 46 33.73 -7.76 22.31
CA LEU A 46 33.62 -7.46 23.75
C LEU A 46 32.48 -6.47 24.08
N GLY A 47 31.93 -5.78 23.08
CA GLY A 47 30.74 -4.93 23.19
C GLY A 47 29.39 -5.66 23.34
N ASN A 48 29.33 -7.00 23.18
CA ASN A 48 28.07 -7.76 23.29
C ASN A 48 27.64 -8.09 24.73
N LYS A 49 28.53 -7.96 25.73
CA LYS A 49 28.17 -8.13 27.15
C LYS A 49 27.76 -6.79 27.78
N ILE A 50 26.62 -6.24 27.38
CA ILE A 50 26.05 -5.05 28.01
C ILE A 50 25.17 -5.47 29.18
N LYS A 51 25.47 -5.01 30.40
CA LYS A 51 24.58 -5.26 31.55
C LYS A 51 23.21 -4.64 31.26
N PHE A 52 22.12 -5.34 31.57
CA PHE A 52 20.75 -4.87 31.32
C PHE A 52 20.46 -3.43 31.78
N LYS A 53 21.03 -3.02 32.93
CA LYS A 53 20.90 -1.64 33.45
C LYS A 53 21.55 -0.56 32.57
N HIS A 54 22.52 -0.92 31.74
CA HIS A 54 23.22 0.00 30.84
C HIS A 54 22.57 0.08 29.46
N ILE A 55 21.64 -0.83 29.15
CA ILE A 55 20.80 -0.74 27.96
C ILE A 55 19.75 0.34 28.23
N SER A 56 20.02 1.55 27.76
CA SER A 56 19.26 2.76 28.08
C SER A 56 18.82 3.54 26.85
N ASN A 57 19.08 3.06 25.63
CA ASN A 57 18.70 3.75 24.39
C ASN A 57 17.77 2.85 23.56
N LEU A 58 16.66 3.41 23.06
CA LEU A 58 15.73 2.70 22.18
C LEU A 58 16.43 2.13 20.93
N LYS A 59 17.40 2.87 20.37
CA LYS A 59 18.20 2.46 19.21
C LYS A 59 18.91 1.11 19.41
N PHE A 60 19.22 0.73 20.65
CA PHE A 60 19.84 -0.57 20.93
C PHE A 60 18.93 -1.73 20.50
N PHE A 61 17.63 -1.62 20.74
CA PHE A 61 16.65 -2.69 20.47
C PHE A 61 16.28 -2.80 19.00
N ASN A 62 16.61 -1.78 18.21
CA ASN A 62 16.29 -1.72 16.78
C ASN A 62 17.38 -2.31 15.88
N LYS A 63 18.56 -2.67 16.42
CA LYS A 63 19.67 -3.20 15.61
C LYS A 63 19.29 -4.55 14.99
N ASN A 64 19.55 -4.67 13.68
CA ASN A 64 19.13 -5.79 12.83
C ASN A 64 19.51 -7.19 13.34
N ASP A 65 20.65 -7.32 14.01
CA ASP A 65 21.18 -8.63 14.40
C ASP A 65 20.62 -9.13 15.74
N ASN A 66 20.02 -8.27 16.57
CA ASN A 66 19.51 -8.59 17.90
C ASN A 66 18.22 -7.82 18.19
N LYS A 67 17.12 -8.25 17.56
CA LYS A 67 15.76 -7.76 17.84
C LYS A 67 15.30 -8.25 19.22
N GLU A 68 15.90 -7.69 20.27
CA GLU A 68 15.67 -8.02 21.68
C GLU A 68 14.36 -7.40 22.22
N TRP A 69 13.27 -7.69 21.52
CA TRP A 69 11.94 -7.16 21.80
C TRP A 69 11.42 -7.57 23.18
N SER A 70 11.79 -8.75 23.67
CA SER A 70 11.50 -9.22 25.03
C SER A 70 12.14 -8.31 26.08
N ILE A 71 13.42 -7.95 25.89
CA ILE A 71 14.17 -7.07 26.79
C ILE A 71 13.56 -5.65 26.78
N LEU A 72 13.17 -5.15 25.61
CA LEU A 72 12.46 -3.87 25.51
C LEU A 72 11.11 -3.93 26.25
N LYS A 73 10.34 -5.00 26.06
CA LYS A 73 9.06 -5.23 26.74
C LYS A 73 9.22 -5.18 28.26
N ASP A 74 10.19 -5.89 28.82
CA ASP A 74 10.46 -5.89 30.26
C ASP A 74 10.81 -4.49 30.79
N LYS A 75 11.58 -3.71 30.02
CA LYS A 75 11.88 -2.31 30.36
C LYS A 75 10.66 -1.40 30.32
N LEU A 76 9.76 -1.61 29.35
CA LEU A 76 8.52 -0.86 29.24
C LEU A 76 7.57 -1.20 30.38
N ILE A 77 7.39 -2.49 30.70
CA ILE A 77 6.57 -2.97 31.83
C ILE A 77 7.05 -2.35 33.14
N SER A 78 8.37 -2.36 33.38
CA SER A 78 8.98 -1.77 34.58
C SER A 78 9.15 -0.25 34.53
N ASN A 79 8.67 0.40 33.45
CA ASN A 79 8.81 1.83 33.18
C ASN A 79 10.23 2.40 33.41
N GLN A 80 11.25 1.62 33.05
CA GLN A 80 12.64 2.05 33.21
C GLN A 80 12.95 3.25 32.31
N PHE A 81 14.01 3.97 32.68
CA PHE A 81 14.55 5.05 31.86
C PHE A 81 14.98 4.50 30.49
N LEU A 82 14.53 5.17 29.44
CA LEU A 82 14.87 4.89 28.05
C LEU A 82 15.07 6.22 27.35
N LYS A 83 16.30 6.49 26.88
CA LYS A 83 16.61 7.58 25.97
C LYS A 83 15.95 7.28 24.63
N ILE A 84 15.11 8.22 24.20
CA ILE A 84 14.33 8.13 22.98
C ILE A 84 14.66 9.39 22.17
N ASP A 85 15.13 9.19 20.95
CA ASP A 85 15.32 10.23 19.95
C ASP A 85 14.46 9.92 18.71
N LYS A 86 14.26 10.93 17.86
CA LYS A 86 13.41 10.81 16.67
C LYS A 86 13.82 9.64 15.77
N ASP A 87 15.12 9.48 15.51
CA ASP A 87 15.63 8.43 14.62
C ASP A 87 15.37 7.04 15.20
N SER A 88 15.53 6.86 16.51
CA SER A 88 15.20 5.60 17.19
C SER A 88 13.71 5.27 17.17
N ILE A 89 12.81 6.27 17.15
CA ILE A 89 11.37 6.04 16.96
C ILE A 89 11.10 5.58 15.52
N VAL A 90 11.72 6.21 14.53
CA VAL A 90 11.60 5.81 13.12
C VAL A 90 12.06 4.37 12.92
N GLU A 91 13.25 4.03 13.41
CA GLU A 91 13.78 2.66 13.38
C GLU A 91 12.88 1.68 14.13
N PHE A 92 12.33 2.09 15.29
CA PHE A 92 11.39 1.26 16.06
C PHE A 92 10.12 0.94 15.25
N ILE A 93 9.53 1.95 14.59
CA ILE A 93 8.36 1.76 13.71
C ILE A 93 8.72 0.94 12.48
N TYR A 94 9.94 1.04 11.96
CA TYR A 94 10.35 0.20 10.84
C TYR A 94 10.47 -1.27 11.24
N HIS A 95 11.12 -1.57 12.36
CA HIS A 95 11.49 -2.93 12.74
C HIS A 95 10.49 -3.66 13.66
N CYS A 96 9.77 -2.96 14.54
CA CYS A 96 8.88 -3.57 15.52
C CYS A 96 7.53 -3.93 14.89
N LYS A 97 7.25 -5.23 14.73
CA LYS A 97 5.94 -5.74 14.24
C LYS A 97 5.09 -6.35 15.38
N ASN A 98 5.49 -6.14 16.64
CA ASN A 98 4.76 -6.66 17.80
C ASN A 98 3.79 -5.61 18.35
N ARG A 99 2.49 -5.88 18.19
CA ARG A 99 1.40 -4.99 18.62
C ARG A 99 1.49 -4.60 20.10
N GLU A 100 1.73 -5.57 20.98
CA GLU A 100 1.78 -5.35 22.43
C GLU A 100 2.92 -4.41 22.82
N ILE A 101 4.09 -4.56 22.21
CA ILE A 101 5.25 -3.70 22.50
C ILE A 101 5.02 -2.27 22.03
N ILE A 102 4.41 -2.10 20.85
CA ILE A 102 4.06 -0.77 20.33
C ILE A 102 3.03 -0.09 21.25
N GLN A 103 2.03 -0.84 21.72
CA GLN A 103 1.04 -0.34 22.68
C GLN A 103 1.72 0.09 24.00
N LEU A 104 2.54 -0.78 24.60
CA LEU A 104 3.29 -0.48 25.81
C LEU A 104 4.21 0.73 25.63
N PHE A 105 4.85 0.87 24.46
CA PHE A 105 5.70 2.03 24.17
C PHE A 105 4.89 3.32 24.20
N LEU A 106 3.71 3.36 23.57
CA LEU A 106 2.84 4.53 23.60
C LEU A 106 2.34 4.80 25.01
N GLU A 107 1.86 3.80 25.74
CA GLU A 107 1.34 3.97 27.10
C GLU A 107 2.40 4.54 28.06
N LYS A 108 3.65 4.08 27.95
CA LYS A 108 4.70 4.42 28.91
C LYS A 108 5.57 5.59 28.48
N LYS A 109 5.66 5.89 27.18
CA LYS A 109 6.64 6.83 26.63
C LYS A 109 6.04 7.86 25.66
N LYS A 110 4.70 8.03 25.62
CA LYS A 110 4.03 9.04 24.77
C LYS A 110 4.64 10.44 24.88
N ASP A 111 4.97 10.88 26.09
CA ASP A 111 5.49 12.24 26.33
C ASP A 111 6.88 12.50 25.73
N PHE A 112 7.59 11.43 25.33
CA PHE A 112 8.89 11.52 24.66
C PHE A 112 8.77 11.52 23.14
N ILE A 113 7.56 11.34 22.60
CA ILE A 113 7.30 11.35 21.15
C ILE A 113 7.16 12.81 20.72
N PRO A 114 7.98 13.31 19.77
CA PRO A 114 7.83 14.67 19.26
C PRO A 114 6.45 14.89 18.64
N ILE A 115 5.81 16.02 18.97
CA ILE A 115 4.43 16.34 18.53
C ILE A 115 4.35 16.45 17.01
N GLU A 116 5.42 16.90 16.36
CA GLU A 116 5.53 17.04 14.91
C GLU A 116 5.68 15.69 14.17
N LEU A 117 5.85 14.58 14.89
CA LEU A 117 6.05 13.27 14.30
C LEU A 117 4.69 12.61 13.98
N ASP A 118 4.33 12.60 12.70
CA ASP A 118 3.15 11.89 12.21
C ASP A 118 3.39 10.37 12.20
N LEU A 119 3.08 9.72 13.33
CA LEU A 119 3.26 8.28 13.52
C LEU A 119 2.44 7.44 12.53
N VAL A 120 1.24 7.91 12.15
CA VAL A 120 0.36 7.20 11.22
C VAL A 120 0.97 7.21 9.83
N SER A 121 1.35 8.38 9.30
CA SER A 121 2.05 8.46 8.01
C SER A 121 3.37 7.71 8.01
N LEU A 122 4.14 7.79 9.09
CA LEU A 122 5.44 7.12 9.21
C LEU A 122 5.30 5.60 9.22
N SER A 123 4.27 5.06 9.87
CA SER A 123 3.99 3.62 9.85
C SER A 123 3.68 3.09 8.45
N LEU A 124 2.99 3.88 7.62
CA LEU A 124 2.69 3.55 6.23
C LEU A 124 3.92 3.64 5.34
N GLU A 125 4.76 4.65 5.54
CA GLU A 125 6.04 4.79 4.83
C GLU A 125 6.98 3.61 5.07
N ASN A 126 6.89 3.01 6.27
CA ASN A 126 7.67 1.84 6.66
C ASN A 126 6.94 0.50 6.44
N SER A 127 5.82 0.52 5.69
CA SER A 127 4.97 -0.65 5.43
C SER A 127 4.65 -1.47 6.69
N ASN A 128 4.44 -0.79 7.83
CA ASN A 128 4.14 -1.41 9.11
C ASN A 128 2.66 -1.29 9.45
N MET A 129 1.85 -2.20 8.91
CA MET A 129 0.41 -2.22 9.17
C MET A 129 0.05 -2.49 10.63
N VAL A 130 0.93 -3.18 11.39
CA VAL A 130 0.70 -3.41 12.83
C VAL A 130 0.81 -2.08 13.58
N ALA A 131 1.87 -1.32 13.35
CA ALA A 131 2.05 -0.01 13.97
C ALA A 131 0.95 0.98 13.53
N PHE A 132 0.63 1.00 12.24
CA PHE A 132 -0.45 1.80 11.68
C PHE A 132 -1.77 1.58 12.42
N GLN A 133 -2.19 0.32 12.57
CA GLN A 133 -3.43 -0.01 13.26
C GLN A 133 -3.37 0.39 14.74
N VAL A 134 -2.26 0.14 15.43
CA VAL A 134 -2.10 0.55 16.84
C VAL A 134 -2.23 2.06 17.01
N PHE A 135 -1.59 2.85 16.15
CA PHE A 135 -1.67 4.31 16.24
C PHE A 135 -3.09 4.81 16.02
N LEU A 136 -3.82 4.26 15.04
CA LEU A 136 -5.22 4.61 14.83
C LEU A 136 -6.10 4.20 16.02
N ASP A 137 -5.91 2.99 16.56
CA ASP A 137 -6.67 2.49 17.71
C ASP A 137 -6.46 3.36 18.97
N GLN A 138 -5.29 4.01 19.08
CA GLN A 138 -4.94 4.95 20.16
C GLN A 138 -5.36 6.40 19.87
N GLY A 139 -6.09 6.64 18.78
CA GLY A 139 -6.65 7.95 18.44
C GLY A 139 -5.65 8.93 17.82
N TYR A 140 -4.50 8.46 17.30
CA TYR A 140 -3.62 9.33 16.54
C TYR A 140 -4.29 9.73 15.21
N PRO A 141 -4.29 11.02 14.85
CA PRO A 141 -4.98 11.48 13.65
C PRO A 141 -4.23 11.04 12.39
N ALA A 142 -4.98 10.57 11.38
CA ALA A 142 -4.45 10.40 10.04
C ALA A 142 -4.42 11.75 9.32
N SER A 143 -3.24 12.18 8.87
CA SER A 143 -3.08 13.42 8.11
C SER A 143 -3.30 13.16 6.61
N SER A 144 -3.32 14.23 5.80
CA SER A 144 -3.31 14.11 4.34
C SER A 144 -2.08 13.33 3.85
N LYS A 145 -0.93 13.45 4.54
CA LYS A 145 0.29 12.69 4.22
C LYS A 145 0.08 11.19 4.40
N SER A 146 -0.69 10.76 5.40
CA SER A 146 -1.01 9.34 5.58
C SER A 146 -1.70 8.75 4.34
N VAL A 147 -2.64 9.51 3.76
CA VAL A 147 -3.35 9.12 2.53
C VAL A 147 -2.40 9.07 1.34
N GLU A 148 -1.60 10.13 1.16
CA GLU A 148 -0.60 10.21 0.08
C GLU A 148 0.39 9.04 0.14
N ARG A 149 0.86 8.67 1.34
CA ARG A 149 1.74 7.52 1.53
C ARG A 149 1.04 6.21 1.24
N ALA A 150 -0.20 6.01 1.69
CA ALA A 150 -0.95 4.80 1.38
C ALA A 150 -1.14 4.60 -0.13
N ILE A 151 -1.41 5.68 -0.88
CA ILE A 151 -1.48 5.65 -2.35
C ILE A 151 -0.11 5.35 -2.97
N HIS A 152 0.92 6.09 -2.57
CA HIS A 152 2.28 5.94 -3.11
C HIS A 152 2.81 4.51 -2.97
N PHE A 153 2.57 3.88 -1.82
CA PHE A 153 3.02 2.52 -1.53
C PHE A 153 2.04 1.42 -1.94
N GLY A 154 0.92 1.74 -2.60
CA GLY A 154 0.02 0.69 -3.08
C GLY A 154 -0.80 -0.02 -1.98
N ASN A 155 -0.99 0.60 -0.80
CA ASN A 155 -1.58 -0.06 0.35
C ASN A 155 -3.12 0.12 0.44
N ILE A 156 -3.85 -0.80 -0.22
CA ILE A 156 -5.33 -0.77 -0.29
C ILE A 156 -5.99 -0.99 1.08
N ASP A 157 -5.41 -1.82 1.94
CA ASP A 157 -5.96 -2.08 3.28
C ASP A 157 -5.90 -0.83 4.16
N ALA A 158 -4.77 -0.12 4.13
CA ALA A 158 -4.63 1.16 4.78
C ALA A 158 -5.66 2.16 4.26
N LEU A 159 -5.85 2.26 2.94
CA LEU A 159 -6.85 3.15 2.37
C LEU A 159 -8.28 2.78 2.77
N ASN A 160 -8.63 1.49 2.82
CA ASN A 160 -9.94 1.05 3.31
C ASN A 160 -10.20 1.53 4.74
N ILE A 161 -9.19 1.44 5.61
CA ILE A 161 -9.28 1.88 7.00
C ILE A 161 -9.40 3.40 7.07
N LEU A 162 -8.50 4.13 6.41
CA LEU A 162 -8.50 5.59 6.38
C LEU A 162 -9.80 6.13 5.78
N PHE A 163 -10.34 5.49 4.73
CA PHE A 163 -11.55 5.93 4.06
C PHE A 163 -12.77 5.89 4.99
N LYS A 164 -12.89 4.83 5.80
CA LYS A 164 -13.97 4.68 6.79
C LYS A 164 -13.93 5.75 7.88
N GLN A 165 -12.75 6.28 8.19
CA GLN A 165 -12.55 7.30 9.23
C GLN A 165 -12.62 8.73 8.69
N THR A 166 -12.60 8.91 7.37
CA THR A 166 -12.53 10.23 6.73
C THR A 166 -13.94 10.75 6.41
N SER A 167 -14.23 12.01 6.77
CA SER A 167 -15.49 12.65 6.40
C SER A 167 -15.62 12.81 4.87
N VAL A 168 -16.85 12.81 4.36
CA VAL A 168 -17.15 12.94 2.91
C VAL A 168 -16.50 14.19 2.29
N GLY A 169 -16.43 15.30 3.03
CA GLY A 169 -15.77 16.54 2.58
C GLY A 169 -14.28 16.35 2.32
N ASN A 170 -13.60 15.59 3.18
CA ASN A 170 -12.16 15.31 3.04
C ASN A 170 -11.87 14.28 1.95
N GLN A 171 -12.82 13.39 1.62
CA GLN A 171 -12.67 12.42 0.52
C GLN A 171 -12.55 13.11 -0.84
N LYS A 172 -13.14 14.29 -1.06
CA LYS A 172 -12.93 15.10 -2.27
C LYS A 172 -11.47 15.48 -2.47
N TYR A 173 -10.70 15.67 -1.39
CA TYR A 173 -9.27 15.95 -1.49
C TYR A 173 -8.50 14.73 -2.00
N TRP A 174 -8.96 13.52 -1.70
CA TRP A 174 -8.32 12.30 -2.16
C TRP A 174 -8.48 12.15 -3.68
N LEU A 175 -9.57 12.66 -4.25
CA LEU A 175 -9.76 12.71 -5.69
C LEU A 175 -8.71 13.59 -6.38
N LYS A 176 -8.16 14.62 -5.70
CA LYS A 176 -7.01 15.39 -6.20
C LYS A 176 -5.74 14.56 -6.31
N LEU A 177 -5.61 13.49 -5.53
CA LEU A 177 -4.46 12.59 -5.57
C LEU A 177 -4.48 11.65 -6.79
N PHE A 178 -5.62 11.53 -7.50
CA PHE A 178 -5.66 10.89 -8.83
C PHE A 178 -4.78 11.58 -9.86
N ARG A 179 -4.49 12.88 -9.68
CA ARG A 179 -3.61 13.64 -10.59
C ARG A 179 -2.17 13.14 -10.56
N ASN A 180 -1.84 12.25 -9.63
CA ASN A 180 -0.52 11.66 -9.54
C ASN A 180 -0.33 10.61 -10.63
N LYS A 181 0.57 10.90 -11.58
CA LYS A 181 0.93 10.02 -12.72
C LYS A 181 1.46 8.64 -12.30
N TYR A 182 1.74 8.43 -11.02
CA TYR A 182 2.22 7.17 -10.46
C TYR A 182 1.15 6.41 -9.68
N ILE A 183 -0.13 6.79 -9.79
CA ILE A 183 -1.20 6.08 -9.11
C ILE A 183 -1.35 4.66 -9.67
N GLN A 184 -1.28 3.66 -8.80
CA GLN A 184 -1.41 2.26 -9.18
C GLN A 184 -2.85 1.95 -9.63
N LEU A 185 -3.02 0.97 -10.51
CA LEU A 185 -4.33 0.64 -11.11
C LEU A 185 -5.35 0.21 -10.06
N GLU A 186 -4.90 -0.55 -9.08
CA GLU A 186 -5.66 -1.04 -7.95
C GLU A 186 -6.21 0.12 -7.10
N MET A 187 -5.49 1.26 -7.08
CA MET A 187 -5.94 2.47 -6.40
C MET A 187 -7.09 3.14 -7.15
N ILE A 188 -6.97 3.24 -8.47
CA ILE A 188 -8.04 3.75 -9.33
C ILE A 188 -9.31 2.92 -9.12
N GLU A 189 -9.19 1.60 -9.13
CA GLU A 189 -10.29 0.66 -8.85
C GLU A 189 -10.91 0.89 -7.48
N PHE A 190 -10.08 1.02 -6.44
CA PHE A 190 -10.54 1.31 -5.09
C PHE A 190 -11.38 2.57 -5.05
N PHE A 191 -10.86 3.68 -5.59
CA PHE A 191 -11.56 4.96 -5.57
C PHE A 191 -12.89 4.91 -6.32
N ILE A 192 -12.91 4.28 -7.50
CA ILE A 192 -14.12 4.05 -8.28
C ILE A 192 -15.17 3.31 -7.45
N SER A 193 -14.77 2.22 -6.78
CA SER A 193 -15.69 1.41 -5.98
C SER A 193 -16.30 2.16 -4.78
N LYS A 194 -15.66 3.23 -4.29
CA LYS A 194 -16.04 3.94 -3.07
C LYS A 194 -16.72 5.28 -3.31
N ASN A 195 -16.50 5.91 -4.47
CA ASN A 195 -16.84 7.32 -4.69
C ASN A 195 -17.45 7.58 -6.07
N GLU A 196 -18.15 6.61 -6.66
CA GLU A 196 -18.67 6.68 -8.03
C GLU A 196 -19.40 8.02 -8.35
N THR A 197 -20.30 8.46 -7.46
CA THR A 197 -21.01 9.74 -7.62
C THR A 197 -20.11 10.96 -7.49
N LEU A 198 -19.15 10.95 -6.56
CA LEU A 198 -18.19 12.06 -6.38
C LEU A 198 -17.20 12.15 -7.55
N LEU A 199 -16.89 11.02 -8.20
CA LEU A 199 -16.00 10.97 -9.36
C LEU A 199 -16.62 11.64 -10.59
N HIS A 200 -17.93 11.49 -10.80
CA HIS A 200 -18.64 12.14 -11.89
C HIS A 200 -18.50 13.67 -11.82
N ASP A 201 -18.84 14.27 -10.67
CA ASP A 201 -18.74 15.71 -10.47
C ASP A 201 -17.29 16.21 -10.55
N TYR A 202 -16.35 15.39 -10.07
CA TYR A 202 -14.93 15.71 -10.09
C TYR A 202 -14.37 15.74 -11.52
N GLY A 203 -14.67 14.75 -12.36
CA GLY A 203 -14.14 14.68 -13.72
C GLY A 203 -14.65 15.79 -14.65
N GLN A 204 -15.84 16.35 -14.39
CA GLN A 204 -16.34 17.53 -15.10
C GLN A 204 -15.57 18.81 -14.74
N ALA A 205 -14.98 18.88 -13.55
CA ALA A 205 -14.26 20.05 -13.06
C ALA A 205 -12.74 20.05 -13.38
N LEU A 206 -12.21 18.98 -13.96
CA LEU A 206 -10.78 18.84 -14.26
C LEU A 206 -10.38 19.52 -15.58
N ASP A 207 -9.26 20.24 -15.55
CA ASP A 207 -8.53 20.59 -16.76
C ASP A 207 -7.98 19.31 -17.42
N ASP A 208 -7.85 19.30 -18.75
CA ASP A 208 -7.45 18.09 -19.48
C ASP A 208 -6.06 17.57 -19.08
N LYS A 209 -5.12 18.48 -18.77
CA LYS A 209 -3.75 18.18 -18.27
C LYS A 209 -3.71 17.48 -16.91
N GLU A 210 -4.81 17.50 -16.17
CA GLU A 210 -4.93 16.93 -14.83
C GLU A 210 -5.58 15.54 -14.85
N LYS A 211 -6.06 15.11 -16.02
CA LYS A 211 -6.67 13.81 -16.23
C LYS A 211 -5.61 12.73 -16.42
N LEU A 212 -6.05 11.47 -16.37
CA LEU A 212 -5.18 10.33 -16.64
C LEU A 212 -4.67 10.40 -18.07
N ASP A 213 -3.37 10.26 -18.25
CA ASP A 213 -2.78 10.33 -19.58
C ASP A 213 -3.20 9.13 -20.43
N PHE A 214 -3.23 9.34 -21.74
CA PHE A 214 -3.75 8.37 -22.69
C PHE A 214 -2.98 7.04 -22.67
N THR A 215 -1.66 7.10 -22.48
CA THR A 215 -0.81 5.89 -22.45
C THR A 215 -1.11 5.06 -21.21
N SER A 216 -1.18 5.70 -20.05
CA SER A 216 -1.53 5.07 -18.79
C SER A 216 -2.95 4.50 -18.82
N PHE A 217 -3.92 5.24 -19.39
CA PHE A 217 -5.31 4.80 -19.50
C PHE A 217 -5.46 3.47 -20.26
N PHE A 218 -4.78 3.31 -21.39
CA PHE A 218 -4.90 2.07 -22.14
C PHE A 218 -4.07 0.92 -21.55
N SER A 219 -3.09 1.19 -20.69
CA SER A 219 -2.36 0.16 -19.94
C SER A 219 -3.22 -0.56 -18.90
N ILE A 220 -4.39 0.00 -18.54
CA ILE A 220 -5.34 -0.60 -17.60
C ILE A 220 -5.90 -1.91 -18.17
N LYS A 221 -5.77 -3.02 -17.44
CA LYS A 221 -6.28 -4.32 -17.92
C LYS A 221 -7.80 -4.43 -17.84
N SER A 222 -8.41 -3.87 -16.80
CA SER A 222 -9.85 -3.97 -16.55
C SER A 222 -10.65 -3.07 -17.50
N LEU A 223 -11.41 -3.70 -18.40
CA LEU A 223 -12.32 -2.99 -19.31
C LEU A 223 -13.39 -2.19 -18.54
N LYS A 224 -13.88 -2.75 -17.42
CA LYS A 224 -14.85 -2.07 -16.54
C LYS A 224 -14.29 -0.74 -16.02
N VAL A 225 -13.04 -0.73 -15.56
CA VAL A 225 -12.38 0.48 -15.05
C VAL A 225 -12.19 1.49 -16.16
N LYS A 226 -11.74 1.04 -17.33
CA LYS A 226 -11.59 1.89 -18.50
C LYS A 226 -12.90 2.58 -18.88
N SER A 227 -14.00 1.82 -18.92
CA SER A 227 -15.33 2.36 -19.20
C SER A 227 -15.73 3.45 -18.20
N ILE A 228 -15.52 3.22 -16.90
CA ILE A 228 -15.88 4.19 -15.85
C ILE A 228 -15.04 5.47 -15.97
N LEU A 229 -13.73 5.34 -16.16
CA LEU A 229 -12.84 6.50 -16.37
C LEU A 229 -13.24 7.30 -17.60
N LEU A 230 -13.58 6.59 -18.69
CA LEU A 230 -14.07 7.20 -19.91
C LEU A 230 -15.39 7.94 -19.65
N ASP A 231 -16.35 7.30 -18.98
CA ASP A 231 -17.69 7.84 -18.69
C ASP A 231 -17.62 9.12 -17.87
N PHE A 232 -16.80 9.12 -16.82
CA PHE A 232 -16.63 10.27 -15.94
C PHE A 232 -15.65 11.32 -16.44
N ASN A 233 -15.21 11.25 -17.70
CA ASN A 233 -14.34 12.26 -18.31
C ASN A 233 -13.00 12.44 -17.55
N LEU A 234 -12.43 11.34 -17.05
CA LEU A 234 -11.20 11.31 -16.24
C LEU A 234 -9.94 11.00 -17.07
N VAL A 235 -10.05 10.98 -18.39
CA VAL A 235 -8.96 10.67 -19.33
C VAL A 235 -8.71 11.88 -20.22
N GLU A 236 -7.44 12.20 -20.44
CA GLU A 236 -7.05 13.30 -21.35
C GLU A 236 -7.50 13.00 -22.78
N LYS A 237 -7.77 14.06 -23.54
CA LYS A 237 -8.01 13.93 -24.98
C LYS A 237 -6.68 13.62 -25.68
N ASN A 238 -6.78 13.04 -26.87
CA ASN A 238 -5.61 12.77 -27.67
C ASN A 238 -5.87 13.06 -29.15
N GLU A 239 -4.81 13.20 -29.92
CA GLU A 239 -4.88 13.33 -31.37
C GLU A 239 -5.32 12.01 -32.03
N VAL A 240 -6.01 12.12 -33.16
CA VAL A 240 -6.45 10.98 -33.98
C VAL A 240 -5.28 10.10 -34.40
N SER A 241 -4.15 10.72 -34.77
CA SER A 241 -2.89 10.06 -35.16
C SER A 241 -2.33 9.18 -34.03
N SER A 242 -2.23 9.74 -32.83
CA SER A 242 -1.77 9.04 -31.63
C SER A 242 -2.70 7.88 -31.25
N PHE A 243 -4.02 8.08 -31.35
CA PHE A 243 -5.00 7.02 -31.14
C PHE A 243 -4.78 5.87 -32.12
N PHE A 244 -4.62 6.18 -33.40
CA PHE A 244 -4.40 5.18 -34.45
C PHE A 244 -3.15 4.34 -34.20
N ILE A 245 -2.01 4.98 -33.91
CA ILE A 245 -0.75 4.29 -33.59
C ILE A 245 -0.97 3.32 -32.41
N TYR A 246 -1.69 3.77 -31.38
CA TYR A 246 -1.95 2.97 -30.21
C TYR A 246 -2.87 1.78 -30.52
N PHE A 247 -3.95 2.01 -31.27
CA PHE A 247 -4.87 0.97 -31.72
C PHE A 247 -4.14 -0.13 -32.49
N ILE A 248 -3.38 0.23 -33.54
CA ILE A 248 -2.61 -0.73 -34.35
C ILE A 248 -1.64 -1.53 -33.49
N LYS A 249 -0.92 -0.86 -32.57
CA LYS A 249 0.00 -1.52 -31.65
C LYS A 249 -0.72 -2.61 -30.85
N ASN A 250 -1.86 -2.29 -30.24
CA ASN A 250 -2.60 -3.23 -29.39
C ASN A 250 -3.28 -4.35 -30.17
N SER A 251 -3.79 -4.05 -31.36
CA SER A 251 -4.31 -5.07 -32.30
C SER A 251 -3.21 -6.06 -32.68
N ASN A 252 -2.01 -5.59 -33.04
CA ASN A 252 -0.88 -6.44 -33.42
C ASN A 252 -0.34 -7.30 -32.27
N PHE A 253 -0.41 -6.80 -31.02
CA PHE A 253 -0.08 -7.59 -29.83
C PHE A 253 -1.22 -8.53 -29.40
N GLY A 254 -2.32 -8.59 -30.15
CA GLY A 254 -3.48 -9.42 -29.84
C GLY A 254 -4.14 -9.02 -28.52
N LEU A 255 -4.07 -7.75 -28.11
CA LEU A 255 -4.71 -7.26 -26.89
C LEU A 255 -6.19 -6.90 -27.11
N ILE A 256 -6.60 -6.78 -28.37
CA ILE A 256 -7.98 -6.58 -28.79
C ILE A 256 -8.46 -7.91 -29.37
N LYS A 257 -9.28 -8.65 -28.63
CA LYS A 257 -9.67 -10.02 -29.02
C LYS A 257 -11.17 -10.20 -29.16
N THR A 258 -11.96 -9.36 -28.49
CA THR A 258 -13.39 -9.55 -28.36
C THR A 258 -14.17 -8.40 -29.00
N GLU A 259 -15.43 -8.66 -29.33
CA GLU A 259 -16.39 -7.65 -29.76
C GLU A 259 -16.48 -6.51 -28.73
N GLN A 260 -16.48 -6.84 -27.43
CA GLN A 260 -16.55 -5.87 -26.35
C GLN A 260 -15.32 -4.94 -26.31
N ASP A 261 -14.13 -5.47 -26.58
CA ASP A 261 -12.93 -4.66 -26.68
C ASP A 261 -13.07 -3.64 -27.81
N LEU A 262 -13.48 -4.08 -29.00
CA LEU A 262 -13.63 -3.18 -30.15
C LEU A 262 -14.70 -2.13 -29.97
N LEU A 263 -15.86 -2.48 -29.43
CA LEU A 263 -16.92 -1.52 -29.10
C LEU A 263 -16.41 -0.44 -28.14
N PHE A 264 -15.62 -0.86 -27.15
CA PHE A 264 -14.97 0.09 -26.24
C PHE A 264 -13.98 1.00 -26.98
N TYR A 265 -13.11 0.45 -27.86
CA TYR A 265 -12.17 1.27 -28.62
C TYR A 265 -12.87 2.25 -29.55
N ILE A 266 -13.98 1.86 -30.20
CA ILE A 266 -14.80 2.75 -31.03
C ILE A 266 -15.36 3.90 -30.18
N ARG A 267 -15.92 3.58 -29.01
CA ARG A 267 -16.44 4.58 -28.07
C ARG A 267 -15.33 5.52 -27.58
N ALA A 268 -14.18 4.97 -27.22
CA ALA A 268 -13.02 5.72 -26.77
C ALA A 268 -12.46 6.63 -27.88
N PHE A 269 -12.44 6.18 -29.13
CA PHE A 269 -12.03 6.97 -30.29
C PHE A 269 -12.88 8.23 -30.44
N PHE A 270 -14.20 8.07 -30.50
CA PHE A 270 -15.09 9.21 -30.67
C PHE A 270 -15.02 10.18 -29.48
N LYS A 271 -14.87 9.67 -28.26
CA LYS A 271 -14.81 10.52 -27.07
C LYS A 271 -13.47 11.21 -26.87
N LEU A 272 -12.36 10.49 -26.99
CA LEU A 272 -11.02 11.02 -26.68
C LEU A 272 -10.36 11.69 -27.88
N ALA A 273 -10.58 11.20 -29.10
CA ALA A 273 -9.94 11.74 -30.31
C ALA A 273 -10.84 12.69 -31.11
N CYS A 274 -12.15 12.45 -31.14
CA CYS A 274 -13.11 13.33 -31.83
C CYS A 274 -13.85 14.31 -30.90
N ASN A 275 -13.65 14.21 -29.57
CA ASN A 275 -14.31 15.04 -28.56
C ASN A 275 -15.87 15.00 -28.65
N LEU A 276 -16.43 13.82 -28.94
CA LEU A 276 -17.87 13.59 -29.01
C LEU A 276 -18.37 12.90 -27.74
N ARG A 277 -19.57 13.26 -27.26
CA ARG A 277 -20.17 12.60 -26.09
C ARG A 277 -20.66 11.18 -26.40
N GLU A 278 -21.13 10.98 -27.63
CA GLU A 278 -21.74 9.75 -28.11
C GLU A 278 -21.18 9.38 -29.48
N ILE A 279 -21.37 8.11 -29.87
CA ILE A 279 -21.02 7.61 -31.20
C ILE A 279 -21.98 8.26 -32.21
N PRO A 280 -21.49 8.82 -33.34
CA PRO A 280 -22.36 9.36 -34.38
C PRO A 280 -23.38 8.34 -34.87
N LEU A 281 -24.62 8.79 -35.10
CA LEU A 281 -25.75 7.92 -35.46
C LEU A 281 -25.43 6.96 -36.62
N GLN A 282 -24.74 7.43 -37.66
CA GLN A 282 -24.37 6.59 -38.81
C GLN A 282 -23.44 5.44 -38.43
N ALA A 283 -22.48 5.68 -37.55
CA ALA A 283 -21.60 4.63 -37.04
C ALA A 283 -22.36 3.70 -36.08
N GLN A 284 -23.24 4.25 -35.24
CA GLN A 284 -24.07 3.47 -34.31
C GLN A 284 -25.00 2.51 -35.06
N LEU A 285 -25.67 2.95 -36.13
CA LEU A 285 -26.54 2.08 -36.94
C LEU A 285 -25.78 0.89 -37.54
N LYS A 286 -24.57 1.12 -38.08
CA LYS A 286 -23.70 0.04 -38.59
C LYS A 286 -23.33 -0.96 -37.48
N ILE A 287 -23.02 -0.45 -36.27
CA ILE A 287 -22.70 -1.30 -35.11
C ILE A 287 -23.92 -2.15 -34.75
N ASP A 288 -25.10 -1.55 -34.64
CA ASP A 288 -26.34 -2.23 -34.26
C ASP A 288 -26.70 -3.34 -35.26
N GLU A 289 -26.51 -3.09 -36.57
CA GLU A 289 -26.69 -4.09 -37.63
C GLU A 289 -25.75 -5.29 -37.48
N ILE A 290 -24.46 -5.05 -37.18
CA ILE A 290 -23.47 -6.11 -36.93
C ILE A 290 -23.87 -6.93 -35.70
N GLN A 291 -24.30 -6.26 -34.63
CA GLN A 291 -24.70 -6.92 -33.38
C GLN A 291 -26.02 -7.69 -33.50
N ALA A 292 -26.92 -7.29 -34.40
CA ALA A 292 -28.15 -8.01 -34.69
C ALA A 292 -27.89 -9.28 -35.53
N ASN A 293 -26.88 -9.25 -36.40
CA ASN A 293 -26.54 -10.32 -37.35
C ASN A 293 -25.48 -11.32 -36.82
N LYS A 294 -25.52 -11.66 -35.53
CA LYS A 294 -24.58 -12.57 -34.80
C LYS A 294 -24.32 -13.97 -35.40
N LYS A 295 -24.91 -14.32 -36.54
CA LYS A 295 -24.69 -15.59 -37.24
C LYS A 295 -23.35 -15.65 -37.98
N ASP A 296 -22.75 -14.51 -38.32
CA ASP A 296 -21.45 -14.48 -39.01
C ASP A 296 -20.30 -14.43 -37.99
N GLN A 297 -19.32 -15.31 -38.18
CA GLN A 297 -18.09 -15.43 -37.36
C GLN A 297 -17.15 -14.21 -37.40
N ASP A 298 -17.61 -13.06 -37.90
CA ASP A 298 -16.74 -11.97 -38.38
C ASP A 298 -17.04 -10.59 -37.74
N SER A 299 -17.82 -10.53 -36.66
CA SER A 299 -18.19 -9.25 -36.01
C SER A 299 -16.97 -8.43 -35.56
N VAL A 300 -15.91 -9.09 -35.08
CA VAL A 300 -14.64 -8.47 -34.70
C VAL A 300 -13.95 -7.80 -35.89
N TYR A 301 -13.93 -8.46 -37.05
CA TYR A 301 -13.35 -7.89 -38.26
C TYR A 301 -14.17 -6.70 -38.76
N GLN A 302 -15.49 -6.84 -38.81
CA GLN A 302 -16.39 -5.78 -39.26
C GLN A 302 -16.31 -4.53 -38.37
N LEU A 303 -16.28 -4.69 -37.05
CA LEU A 303 -16.08 -3.58 -36.12
C LEU A 303 -14.70 -2.94 -36.25
N THR A 304 -13.66 -3.73 -36.56
CA THR A 304 -12.33 -3.22 -36.87
C THR A 304 -12.35 -2.32 -38.11
N LEU A 305 -13.05 -2.72 -39.17
CA LEU A 305 -13.20 -1.92 -40.38
C LEU A 305 -13.92 -0.59 -40.09
N ILE A 306 -15.00 -0.61 -39.30
CA ILE A 306 -15.69 0.63 -38.90
C ILE A 306 -14.74 1.59 -38.22
N LEU A 307 -13.95 1.11 -37.25
CA LEU A 307 -13.02 1.98 -36.53
C LEU A 307 -11.96 2.57 -37.46
N LEU A 308 -11.40 1.76 -38.36
CA LEU A 308 -10.39 2.21 -39.33
C LEU A 308 -10.96 3.22 -40.33
N GLU A 309 -12.17 3.00 -40.84
CA GLU A 309 -12.87 3.95 -41.72
C GLU A 309 -13.03 5.31 -41.04
N GLU A 310 -13.49 5.32 -39.78
CA GLU A 310 -13.73 6.55 -39.03
C GLU A 310 -12.43 7.28 -38.67
N ILE A 311 -11.36 6.55 -38.35
CA ILE A 311 -10.01 7.12 -38.18
C ILE A 311 -9.55 7.77 -39.49
N GLN A 312 -9.69 7.07 -40.63
CA GLN A 312 -9.22 7.55 -41.93
C GLN A 312 -9.96 8.84 -42.34
N LYS A 313 -11.28 8.91 -42.17
CA LYS A 313 -12.08 10.11 -42.42
C LYS A 313 -11.61 11.32 -41.60
N LYS A 314 -11.08 11.10 -40.39
CA LYS A 314 -10.62 12.17 -39.51
C LYS A 314 -9.16 12.57 -39.75
N LEU A 315 -8.31 11.66 -40.21
CA LEU A 315 -6.93 11.97 -40.63
C LEU A 315 -6.89 12.69 -41.99
N HIS A 316 -7.85 12.41 -42.87
CA HIS A 316 -7.94 12.99 -44.21
C HIS A 316 -9.33 13.62 -44.43
N PRO A 317 -9.60 14.77 -43.79
CA PRO A 317 -10.91 15.43 -43.81
C PRO A 317 -11.32 16.00 -45.17
#